data_AF-A0A964WXP2-F1
#
_entry.id   AF-A0A964WXP2-F1
#
_cell.length_a   1.000
_cell.length_b   1.000
_cell.length_c   1.000
_cell.angle_alpha   90.00
_cell.angle_beta   90.00
_cell.angle_gamma   90.00
#
_symmetry.space_group_name_H-M   'P 1'
#
loop_
_entity.id
_entity.type
_entity.pdbx_description
1 polymer ?
#
loop_
_entity_poly.entity_id
_entity_poly.type
_entity_poly.pdbx_seq_one_letter_code
_entity_poly.pdbx_strand_id
1 'polypeptide(L)'
;MRYINKPAEDEYPAYSHIYMDLLEDDGKVLEHLWQNFLAIKEYVYALPEEKLAYRYAKDKWTIKEILVHLIDDERIFAYRALRYARNDDTPLHGFDQDSYTRFSRANQRSLDSIFEEYEWVRKSTLALFQYLPEESFTRGGEGIDYDGSIINRRTVRGLAYHIAGHELRHFNIIKERYIN
;
A
#
# COMPACT_ATOMS: atom_id res chain seq x y z
N MET A 1 7.58 11.67 -13.60
CA MET A 1 8.20 11.63 -12.24
C MET A 1 9.61 11.04 -12.36
N ARG A 2 10.40 10.86 -11.28
CA ARG A 2 11.67 10.11 -11.42
C ARG A 2 11.44 8.64 -11.76
N TYR A 3 12.44 8.00 -12.35
CA TYR A 3 12.47 6.55 -12.55
C TYR A 3 13.02 5.85 -11.30
N ILE A 4 12.44 4.68 -10.97
CA ILE A 4 12.86 3.77 -9.92
C ILE A 4 12.71 2.36 -10.49
N ASN A 5 13.81 1.64 -10.69
CA ASN A 5 13.78 0.30 -11.26
C ASN A 5 12.95 -0.68 -10.41
N LYS A 6 12.32 -1.65 -11.06
CA LYS A 6 11.63 -2.74 -10.37
C LYS A 6 12.62 -3.53 -9.50
N PRO A 7 12.26 -3.89 -8.26
CA PRO A 7 13.14 -4.69 -7.40
C PRO A 7 13.38 -6.07 -8.01
N ALA A 8 14.58 -6.62 -7.80
CA ALA A 8 14.86 -8.03 -8.02
C ALA A 8 14.16 -8.91 -6.96
N GLU A 9 14.04 -10.22 -7.23
CA GLU A 9 13.30 -11.16 -6.36
C GLU A 9 13.85 -11.26 -4.94
N ASP A 10 15.14 -10.99 -4.72
CA ASP A 10 15.81 -11.01 -3.42
C ASP A 10 15.65 -9.71 -2.61
N GLU A 11 14.95 -8.72 -3.16
CA GLU A 11 14.76 -7.41 -2.54
C GLU A 11 13.41 -7.22 -1.86
N TYR A 12 12.58 -8.26 -1.86
CA TYR A 12 11.29 -8.32 -1.18
C TYR A 12 11.01 -9.76 -0.72
N PRO A 13 10.10 -9.98 0.23
CA PRO A 13 9.76 -11.32 0.68
C PRO A 13 9.05 -12.09 -0.43
N ALA A 14 9.33 -13.38 -0.57
CA ALA A 14 8.79 -14.22 -1.63
C ALA A 14 7.25 -14.14 -1.78
N TYR A 15 6.51 -14.02 -0.67
CA TYR A 15 5.04 -13.90 -0.72
C TYR A 15 4.55 -12.62 -1.42
N SER A 16 5.38 -11.57 -1.48
CA SER A 16 5.03 -10.28 -2.10
C SER A 16 5.12 -10.29 -3.63
N HIS A 17 5.51 -11.41 -4.27
CA HIS A 17 5.48 -11.53 -5.74
C HIS A 17 4.11 -11.20 -6.32
N ILE A 18 3.03 -11.57 -5.62
CA ILE A 18 1.64 -11.29 -6.02
C ILE A 18 1.33 -9.79 -6.17
N TYR A 19 2.16 -8.91 -5.59
CA TYR A 19 2.07 -7.46 -5.75
C TYR A 19 2.97 -6.98 -6.88
N MET A 20 4.20 -7.52 -6.94
CA MET A 20 5.19 -7.15 -7.96
C MET A 20 4.72 -7.54 -9.36
N ASP A 21 4.04 -8.67 -9.50
CA ASP A 21 3.53 -9.18 -10.77
C ASP A 21 2.40 -8.34 -11.36
N LEU A 22 1.74 -7.50 -10.55
CA LEU A 22 0.69 -6.60 -11.00
C LEU A 22 1.22 -5.31 -11.63
N LEU A 23 2.53 -5.05 -11.54
CA LEU A 23 3.17 -3.83 -12.00
C LEU A 23 4.07 -4.09 -13.21
N GLU A 24 4.02 -3.18 -14.17
CA GLU A 24 4.93 -3.19 -15.31
C GLU A 24 6.38 -2.93 -14.88
N ASP A 25 7.33 -3.50 -15.62
CA ASP A 25 8.77 -3.26 -15.44
C ASP A 25 9.24 -2.10 -16.32
N ASP A 26 8.70 -0.91 -16.07
CA ASP A 26 8.97 0.31 -16.83
C ASP A 26 9.71 1.40 -16.02
N GLY A 27 9.97 1.11 -14.74
CA GLY A 27 10.59 2.02 -13.79
C GLY A 27 9.72 3.20 -13.35
N LYS A 28 8.43 3.24 -13.69
CA LYS A 28 7.54 4.40 -13.46
C LYS A 28 6.61 4.22 -12.26
N VAL A 29 7.05 3.51 -11.22
CA VAL A 29 6.23 3.20 -10.03
C VAL A 29 5.55 4.42 -9.39
N LEU A 30 6.16 5.61 -9.42
CA LEU A 30 5.53 6.82 -8.89
C LEU A 30 4.33 7.27 -9.74
N GLU A 31 4.39 7.09 -11.04
CA GLU A 31 3.27 7.37 -11.95
C GLU A 31 2.17 6.33 -11.72
N HIS A 32 2.52 5.04 -11.61
CA HIS A 32 1.58 3.97 -11.25
C HIS A 32 0.86 4.26 -9.93
N LEU A 33 1.59 4.66 -8.89
CA LEU A 33 0.98 5.10 -7.61
C LEU A 33 -0.06 6.22 -7.85
N TRP A 34 0.29 7.28 -8.58
CA TRP A 34 -0.68 8.35 -8.79
C TRP A 34 -1.90 7.90 -9.61
N GLN A 35 -1.69 7.11 -10.66
CA GLN A 35 -2.78 6.62 -11.52
C GLN A 35 -3.69 5.62 -10.80
N ASN A 36 -3.12 4.71 -9.99
CA ASN A 36 -3.89 3.77 -9.19
C ASN A 36 -4.83 4.51 -8.22
N PHE A 37 -4.33 5.56 -7.56
CA PHE A 37 -5.12 6.40 -6.67
C PHE A 37 -6.28 7.08 -7.41
N LEU A 38 -6.02 7.65 -8.59
CA LEU A 38 -7.07 8.26 -9.40
C LEU A 38 -8.12 7.23 -9.85
N ALA A 39 -7.67 6.06 -10.31
CA ALA A 39 -8.54 5.00 -10.81
C ALA A 39 -9.43 4.40 -9.71
N ILE A 40 -8.88 4.11 -8.52
CA ILE A 40 -9.69 3.60 -7.41
C ILE A 40 -10.66 4.67 -6.90
N LYS A 41 -10.25 5.94 -6.87
CA LYS A 41 -11.11 7.07 -6.49
C LYS A 41 -12.30 7.18 -7.44
N GLU A 42 -12.04 7.32 -8.74
CA GLU A 42 -13.07 7.40 -9.77
C GLU A 42 -14.02 6.20 -9.71
N TYR A 43 -13.47 4.99 -9.61
CA TYR A 43 -14.26 3.76 -9.56
C TYR A 43 -15.18 3.72 -8.34
N VAL A 44 -14.67 4.01 -7.14
CA VAL A 44 -15.46 3.94 -5.91
C VAL A 44 -16.52 5.04 -5.84
N TYR A 45 -16.24 6.25 -6.33
CA TYR A 45 -17.24 7.33 -6.41
C TYR A 45 -18.40 6.99 -7.35
N ALA A 46 -18.19 6.12 -8.34
CA ALA A 46 -19.25 5.66 -9.24
C ALA A 46 -20.13 4.55 -8.64
N LEU A 47 -19.79 4.00 -7.47
CA LEU A 47 -20.56 2.95 -6.83
C LEU A 47 -21.77 3.50 -6.05
N PRO A 48 -22.89 2.76 -5.99
CA PRO A 48 -23.98 3.07 -5.09
C PRO A 48 -23.54 3.08 -3.63
N GLU A 49 -24.08 4.00 -2.82
CA GLU A 49 -23.69 4.18 -1.41
C GLU A 49 -23.83 2.89 -0.60
N GLU A 50 -24.87 2.09 -0.86
CA GLU A 50 -25.10 0.82 -0.20
C GLU A 50 -23.97 -0.20 -0.41
N LYS A 51 -23.23 -0.12 -1.53
CA LYS A 51 -22.08 -0.99 -1.80
C LYS A 51 -20.86 -0.60 -0.97
N LEU A 52 -20.76 0.65 -0.50
CA LEU A 52 -19.60 1.14 0.24
C LEU A 52 -19.47 0.52 1.64
N ALA A 53 -20.60 0.20 2.27
CA ALA A 53 -20.68 -0.45 3.59
C ALA A 53 -21.03 -1.96 3.50
N TYR A 54 -21.19 -2.50 2.28
CA TYR A 54 -21.47 -3.90 2.04
C TYR A 54 -20.23 -4.79 2.27
N ARG A 55 -20.45 -6.03 2.70
CA ARG A 55 -19.43 -7.10 2.81
C ARG A 55 -19.88 -8.29 1.97
N TYR A 56 -19.01 -8.78 1.07
CA TYR A 56 -19.36 -9.92 0.20
C TYR A 56 -19.41 -11.27 0.91
N ALA A 57 -18.81 -11.36 2.10
CA ALA A 57 -18.88 -12.55 2.94
C ALA A 57 -18.69 -12.18 4.41
N LYS A 58 -19.06 -13.12 5.29
CA LYS A 58 -18.77 -13.03 6.72
C LYS A 58 -17.26 -12.80 6.94
N ASP A 59 -16.92 -11.94 7.88
CA ASP A 59 -15.55 -11.62 8.28
C ASP A 59 -14.69 -10.94 7.18
N LYS A 60 -15.29 -10.49 6.08
CA LYS A 60 -14.62 -9.69 5.04
C LYS A 60 -14.88 -8.21 5.22
N TRP A 61 -13.92 -7.37 4.82
CA TRP A 61 -13.99 -5.92 5.00
C TRP A 61 -15.06 -5.26 4.13
N THR A 62 -15.50 -4.06 4.49
CA THR A 62 -16.26 -3.19 3.58
C THR A 62 -15.31 -2.48 2.60
N ILE A 63 -15.84 -1.84 1.55
CA ILE A 63 -15.00 -1.02 0.66
C ILE A 63 -14.32 0.11 1.45
N LYS A 64 -15.05 0.77 2.36
CA LYS A 64 -14.47 1.84 3.19
C LYS A 64 -13.35 1.33 4.10
N GLU A 65 -13.50 0.13 4.66
CA GLU A 65 -12.44 -0.52 5.44
C GLU A 65 -11.22 -0.87 4.59
N ILE A 66 -11.41 -1.37 3.35
CA ILE A 66 -10.30 -1.59 2.41
C ILE A 66 -9.56 -0.29 2.12
N LEU A 67 -10.28 0.81 1.85
CA LEU A 67 -9.66 2.11 1.58
C LEU A 67 -8.83 2.60 2.77
N VAL A 68 -9.37 2.54 3.99
CA VAL A 68 -8.61 2.95 5.18
C VAL A 68 -7.42 2.02 5.44
N HIS A 69 -7.56 0.72 5.20
CA HIS A 69 -6.44 -0.22 5.28
C HIS A 69 -5.30 0.15 4.31
N LEU A 70 -5.61 0.52 3.06
CA LEU A 70 -4.59 0.98 2.10
C LEU A 70 -3.85 2.23 2.58
N ILE A 71 -4.56 3.17 3.22
CA ILE A 71 -3.97 4.37 3.81
C ILE A 71 -3.01 4.00 4.94
N ASP A 72 -3.43 3.12 5.87
CA ASP A 72 -2.62 2.67 7.00
C ASP A 72 -1.36 1.93 6.54
N ASP A 73 -1.53 1.00 5.59
CA ASP A 73 -0.45 0.22 4.98
C ASP A 73 0.59 1.14 4.33
N GLU A 74 0.14 2.09 3.52
CA GLU A 74 1.02 3.04 2.85
C GLU A 74 1.81 3.90 3.85
N ARG A 75 1.19 4.39 4.93
CA ARG A 75 1.91 5.13 5.98
C ARG A 75 3.00 4.28 6.63
N ILE A 76 2.69 3.03 6.97
CA ILE A 76 3.61 2.11 7.64
C ILE A 76 4.79 1.78 6.73
N PHE A 77 4.53 1.45 5.47
CA PHE A 77 5.57 1.08 4.52
C PHE A 77 6.36 2.28 4.00
N ALA A 78 5.75 3.47 3.89
CA ALA A 78 6.50 4.71 3.64
C ALA A 78 7.42 5.08 4.81
N TYR A 79 6.97 4.89 6.05
CA TYR A 79 7.84 5.06 7.23
C TYR A 79 9.02 4.09 7.22
N ARG A 80 8.78 2.81 6.89
CA ARG A 80 9.87 1.83 6.71
C ARG A 80 10.84 2.27 5.62
N ALA A 81 10.33 2.74 4.48
CA ALA A 81 11.15 3.24 3.39
C ALA A 81 12.02 4.43 3.82
N LEU A 82 11.47 5.36 4.62
CA LEU A 82 12.24 6.46 5.20
C LEU A 82 13.40 5.93 6.08
N ARG A 83 13.14 5.01 7.01
CA ARG A 83 14.15 4.44 7.91
C ARG A 83 15.27 3.75 7.11
N TYR A 84 14.91 2.86 6.18
CA TYR A 84 15.88 2.13 5.36
C TYR A 84 16.66 3.08 4.45
N ALA A 85 16.01 4.10 3.89
CA ALA A 85 16.69 5.11 3.09
C ALA A 85 17.68 5.96 3.90
N ARG A 86 17.56 6.00 5.24
CA ARG A 86 18.51 6.64 6.16
C ARG A 86 19.51 5.66 6.77
N ASN A 87 19.59 4.45 6.22
CA ASN A 87 20.49 3.38 6.68
C ASN A 87 20.28 3.02 8.16
N ASP A 88 19.04 3.17 8.62
CA ASP A 88 18.63 2.72 9.93
C ASP A 88 18.24 1.24 9.84
N ASP A 89 19.00 0.41 10.54
CA ASP A 89 18.90 -1.05 10.53
C ASP A 89 18.04 -1.60 11.66
N THR A 90 17.34 -0.74 12.43
CA THR A 90 16.41 -1.17 13.46
C THR A 90 15.36 -2.13 12.87
N PRO A 91 15.22 -3.36 13.39
CA PRO A 91 14.17 -4.26 12.94
C PRO A 91 12.78 -3.67 13.20
N LEU A 92 11.95 -3.60 12.15
CA LEU A 92 10.63 -2.97 12.22
C LEU A 92 9.53 -4.03 12.27
N HIS A 93 8.74 -4.03 13.34
CA HIS A 93 7.62 -4.96 13.50
C HIS A 93 6.50 -4.65 12.51
N GLY A 94 5.83 -5.72 12.09
CA GLY A 94 4.58 -5.72 11.33
C GLY A 94 3.42 -5.22 12.17
N PHE A 95 2.25 -5.28 11.56
CA PHE A 95 1.00 -4.91 12.21
C PHE A 95 -0.05 -5.94 11.87
N ASP A 96 -0.99 -6.14 12.79
CA ASP A 96 -2.17 -6.98 12.55
C ASP A 96 -3.23 -6.14 11.83
N GLN A 97 -3.35 -6.35 10.52
CA GLN A 97 -4.30 -5.65 9.66
C GLN A 97 -5.77 -5.85 10.07
N ASP A 98 -6.13 -7.01 10.62
CA ASP A 98 -7.50 -7.29 11.04
C ASP A 98 -7.83 -6.55 12.34
N SER A 99 -6.86 -6.48 13.26
CA SER A 99 -6.97 -5.64 14.45
C SER A 99 -7.06 -4.16 14.09
N TYR A 100 -6.21 -3.65 13.20
CA TYR A 100 -6.25 -2.25 12.74
C TYR A 100 -7.60 -1.91 12.12
N THR A 101 -8.08 -2.75 11.20
CA THR A 101 -9.37 -2.54 10.51
C THR A 101 -10.53 -2.48 11.50
N ARG A 102 -10.53 -3.31 12.55
CA ARG A 102 -11.56 -3.30 13.61
C ARG A 102 -11.64 -1.96 14.36
N PHE A 103 -10.50 -1.28 14.55
CA PHE A 103 -10.44 -0.01 15.26
C PHE A 103 -10.48 1.22 14.33
N SER A 104 -10.43 1.02 13.01
CA SER A 104 -10.40 2.08 11.99
C SER A 104 -11.63 3.00 12.01
N ARG A 105 -12.80 2.48 12.44
CA ARG A 105 -14.11 3.14 12.30
C ARG A 105 -14.40 3.62 10.88
N ALA A 106 -13.81 2.98 9.86
CA ALA A 106 -13.89 3.43 8.47
C ALA A 106 -15.34 3.66 7.99
N ASN A 107 -16.27 2.81 8.40
CA ASN A 107 -17.67 2.92 8.00
C ASN A 107 -18.39 4.17 8.56
N GLN A 108 -17.86 4.81 9.61
CA GLN A 108 -18.41 6.04 10.20
C GLN A 108 -17.92 7.33 9.51
N ARG A 109 -16.89 7.24 8.67
CA ARG A 109 -16.30 8.39 7.95
C ARG A 109 -17.07 8.67 6.66
N SER A 110 -17.13 9.91 6.17
CA SER A 110 -17.62 10.17 4.81
C SER A 110 -16.61 9.65 3.77
N LEU A 111 -17.08 9.29 2.57
CA LEU A 111 -16.20 8.87 1.48
C LEU A 111 -15.19 9.98 1.12
N ASP A 112 -15.66 11.23 1.10
CA ASP A 112 -14.82 12.42 0.88
C ASP A 112 -13.69 12.53 1.89
N SER A 113 -13.97 12.33 3.18
CA SER A 113 -12.93 12.41 4.22
C SER A 113 -11.89 11.28 4.11
N ILE A 114 -12.26 10.12 3.56
CA ILE A 114 -11.34 9.00 3.33
C ILE A 114 -10.43 9.33 2.16
N PHE A 115 -10.99 9.78 1.03
CA PHE A 115 -10.18 10.11 -0.15
C PHE A 115 -9.36 11.38 0.01
N GLU A 116 -9.80 12.35 0.83
CA GLU A 116 -8.97 13.48 1.22
C GLU A 116 -7.71 13.00 1.96
N GLU A 117 -7.87 12.16 2.98
CA GLU A 117 -6.71 11.58 3.68
C GLU A 117 -5.83 10.76 2.75
N TYR A 118 -6.43 9.91 1.92
CA TYR A 118 -5.69 9.09 0.97
C TYR A 118 -4.85 9.95 0.03
N GLU A 119 -5.41 11.04 -0.51
CA GLU A 119 -4.68 11.96 -1.37
C GLU A 119 -3.48 12.61 -0.65
N TRP A 120 -3.66 13.01 0.61
CA TRP A 120 -2.57 13.58 1.42
C TRP A 120 -1.45 12.57 1.69
N VAL A 121 -1.80 11.33 2.04
CA VAL A 121 -0.82 10.25 2.23
C VAL A 121 -0.09 9.94 0.93
N ARG A 122 -0.84 9.79 -0.17
CA ARG A 122 -0.28 9.50 -1.49
C ARG A 122 0.69 10.58 -1.95
N LYS A 123 0.33 11.85 -1.81
CA LYS A 123 1.24 12.98 -2.13
C LYS A 123 2.49 12.97 -1.24
N SER A 124 2.35 12.66 0.05
CA SER A 124 3.48 12.53 0.98
C SER A 124 4.43 11.40 0.57
N THR A 125 3.89 10.23 0.22
CA THR A 125 4.65 9.07 -0.27
C THR A 125 5.37 9.38 -1.58
N LEU A 126 4.68 10.00 -2.54
CA LEU A 126 5.28 10.43 -3.80
C LEU A 126 6.43 11.41 -3.55
N ALA A 127 6.25 12.39 -2.67
CA ALA A 127 7.30 13.34 -2.31
C ALA A 127 8.50 12.64 -1.65
N LEU A 128 8.27 11.69 -0.74
CA LEU A 128 9.32 10.89 -0.12
C LEU A 128 10.19 10.24 -1.21
N PHE A 129 9.62 9.40 -2.06
CA PHE A 129 10.39 8.68 -3.07
C PHE A 129 10.96 9.60 -4.16
N GLN A 130 10.26 10.67 -4.54
CA GLN A 130 10.75 11.63 -5.54
C GLN A 130 12.09 12.27 -5.13
N TYR A 131 12.29 12.55 -3.84
CA TYR A 131 13.46 13.31 -3.36
C TYR A 131 14.48 12.48 -2.57
N LEU A 132 14.30 11.16 -2.45
CA LEU A 132 15.32 10.28 -1.89
C LEU A 132 16.60 10.25 -2.75
N PRO A 133 17.81 10.16 -2.17
CA PRO A 133 19.03 9.95 -2.96
C PRO A 133 18.99 8.63 -3.76
N GLU A 134 19.62 8.59 -4.94
CA GLU A 134 19.61 7.42 -5.83
C GLU A 134 20.14 6.16 -5.12
N GLU A 135 21.25 6.29 -4.38
CA GLU A 135 21.87 5.18 -3.67
C GLU A 135 21.03 4.66 -2.49
N SER A 136 19.96 5.36 -2.11
CA SER A 136 19.08 4.91 -1.03
C SER A 136 18.11 3.82 -1.49
N PHE A 137 17.84 3.69 -2.79
CA PHE A 137 16.87 2.72 -3.32
C PHE A 137 17.31 1.27 -3.17
N THR A 138 18.62 1.00 -3.08
CA THR A 138 19.20 -0.33 -2.81
C THR A 138 19.36 -0.61 -1.31
N ARG A 139 19.20 0.39 -0.44
CA ARG A 139 19.24 0.17 1.01
C ARG A 139 18.01 -0.62 1.41
N GLY A 140 18.16 -1.45 2.44
CA GLY A 140 17.08 -2.26 2.96
C GLY A 140 17.31 -2.59 4.42
N GLY A 141 16.24 -3.03 5.07
CA GLY A 141 16.27 -3.43 6.46
C GLY A 141 15.38 -4.62 6.71
N GLU A 142 15.41 -5.07 7.96
CA GLU A 142 14.62 -6.21 8.42
C GLU A 142 13.22 -5.74 8.84
N GLY A 143 12.23 -6.49 8.37
CA GLY A 143 10.85 -6.42 8.82
C GLY A 143 10.50 -7.72 9.53
N ILE A 144 9.96 -7.60 10.73
CA ILE A 144 9.47 -8.73 11.51
C ILE A 144 7.97 -8.82 11.28
N ASP A 145 7.41 -10.00 11.04
CA ASP A 145 5.96 -10.17 10.95
C ASP A 145 5.29 -9.84 12.30
N TYR A 146 3.98 -9.57 12.29
CA TYR A 146 3.30 -9.01 13.47
C TYR A 146 3.33 -9.93 14.69
N ASP A 147 3.45 -11.25 14.49
CA ASP A 147 3.53 -12.27 15.52
C ASP A 147 4.97 -12.62 15.92
N GLY A 148 5.97 -11.97 15.32
CA GLY A 148 7.39 -12.21 15.59
C GLY A 148 7.98 -13.46 14.93
N SER A 149 7.21 -14.20 14.13
CA SER A 149 7.61 -15.54 13.66
C SER A 149 8.56 -15.53 12.45
N ILE A 150 8.50 -14.49 11.61
CA ILE A 150 9.28 -14.40 10.37
C ILE A 150 10.02 -13.07 10.32
N ILE A 151 11.31 -13.14 9.96
CA ILE A 151 12.14 -11.97 9.62
C ILE A 151 12.34 -11.97 8.12
N ASN A 152 11.89 -10.91 7.47
CA ASN A 152 12.01 -10.70 6.02
C ASN A 152 12.83 -9.45 5.73
N ARG A 153 13.51 -9.41 4.58
CA ARG A 153 14.24 -8.21 4.13
C ARG A 153 13.51 -7.53 2.98
N ARG A 154 13.56 -6.19 2.96
CA ARG A 154 13.00 -5.36 1.89
C ARG A 154 13.93 -4.20 1.59
N THR A 155 14.13 -3.87 0.32
CA THR A 155 14.79 -2.62 -0.07
C THR A 155 13.81 -1.46 -0.18
N VAL A 156 14.31 -0.23 -0.20
CA VAL A 156 13.50 0.99 -0.38
C VAL A 156 12.72 0.95 -1.69
N ARG A 157 13.31 0.49 -2.80
CA ARG A 157 12.54 0.28 -4.05
C ARG A 157 11.54 -0.87 -3.92
N GLY A 158 11.89 -1.93 -3.20
CA GLY A 158 10.95 -3.02 -2.88
C GLY A 158 9.70 -2.51 -2.17
N LEU A 159 9.85 -1.53 -1.28
CA LEU A 159 8.74 -0.91 -0.57
C LEU A 159 7.87 -0.01 -1.46
N ALA A 160 8.47 0.75 -2.39
CA ALA A 160 7.70 1.55 -3.35
C ALA A 160 6.78 0.67 -4.22
N TYR A 161 7.33 -0.45 -4.73
CA TYR A 161 6.57 -1.41 -5.53
C TYR A 161 5.57 -2.22 -4.70
N HIS A 162 5.88 -2.51 -3.43
CA HIS A 162 4.92 -3.12 -2.51
C HIS A 162 3.67 -2.26 -2.37
N ILE A 163 3.82 -0.97 -2.07
CA ILE A 163 2.68 -0.05 -1.88
C ILE A 163 1.82 0.00 -3.16
N ALA A 164 2.45 0.14 -4.33
CA ALA A 164 1.74 0.23 -5.60
C ALA A 164 1.00 -1.07 -5.98
N GLY A 165 1.65 -2.22 -5.81
CA GLY A 165 1.07 -3.53 -6.16
C GLY A 165 0.03 -4.00 -5.15
N HIS A 166 0.20 -3.69 -3.87
CA HIS A 166 -0.74 -3.99 -2.81
C HIS A 166 -2.07 -3.25 -3.02
N GLU A 167 -2.01 -1.97 -3.40
CA GLU A 167 -3.19 -1.20 -3.81
C GLU A 167 -3.91 -1.84 -5.00
N LEU A 168 -3.19 -2.21 -6.06
CA LEU A 168 -3.79 -2.87 -7.23
C LEU A 168 -4.46 -4.19 -6.87
N ARG A 169 -3.84 -4.97 -5.96
CA ARG A 169 -4.42 -6.23 -5.48
C ARG A 169 -5.77 -5.98 -4.81
N HIS A 170 -5.85 -5.01 -3.91
CA HIS A 170 -7.10 -4.65 -3.24
C HIS A 170 -8.13 -4.04 -4.19
N PHE A 171 -7.67 -3.23 -5.14
CA PHE A 171 -8.55 -2.67 -6.16
C PHE A 171 -9.18 -3.75 -7.04
N ASN A 172 -8.41 -4.78 -7.43
CA ASN A 172 -8.95 -5.94 -8.14
C ASN A 172 -9.98 -6.71 -7.30
N ILE A 173 -9.73 -6.90 -6.00
CA ILE A 173 -10.71 -7.51 -5.08
C ILE A 173 -12.02 -6.71 -5.05
N ILE A 174 -11.96 -5.37 -4.99
CA ILE A 174 -13.16 -4.51 -5.02
C ILE A 174 -13.96 -4.79 -6.30
N LYS A 175 -13.30 -4.72 -7.47
CA LYS A 175 -13.95 -4.96 -8.78
C LYS A 175 -14.57 -6.34 -8.89
N GLU A 176 -13.88 -7.38 -8.42
CA GLU A 176 -14.29 -8.77 -8.61
C GLU A 176 -15.36 -9.25 -7.62
N ARG A 177 -15.37 -8.73 -6.39
CA ARG A 177 -16.13 -9.32 -5.27
C ARG A 177 -17.28 -8.48 -4.75
N TYR A 178 -17.28 -7.17 -4.96
CA TYR A 178 -18.28 -6.27 -4.36
C TYR A 178 -19.38 -5.84 -5.34
N ILE A 179 -19.22 -6.11 -6.63
CA ILE A 179 -20.05 -5.52 -7.69
C ILE A 179 -21.07 -6.51 -8.25
N ASN A 180 -20.80 -7.81 -8.10
CA ASN A 180 -21.77 -8.86 -8.41
C ASN A 180 -22.96 -8.83 -7.46
#